data_AF-A0A3M1HMA5-F1
#
_entry.id   AF-A0A3M1HMA5-F1
#
_cell.length_a   1.000
_cell.length_b   1.000
_cell.length_c   1.000
_cell.angle_alpha   90.00
_cell.angle_beta   90.00
_cell.angle_gamma   90.00
#
_symmetry.space_group_name_H-M   'P 1'
#
loop_
_entity.id
_entity.type
_entity.pdbx_description
1 polymer ?
#
loop_
_entity_poly.entity_id
_entity_poly.type
_entity_poly.pdbx_seq_one_letter_code
_entity_poly.pdbx_strand_id
1 'polypeptide(L)'
;MPSRTIPVKILGERNTGTHYLEKLLRLNLDVRVLPGSAPRRLRRHFPGNEAVLDLYFRLTAFANLGWKHALAPAPDALRRSRWARRGLVILTLSKNPYAWLLSLYRHPYHYSGPLPSFERFLQSPWRTVRRERCSDVLPDPWPCGI
;
A
#
# COMPACT_ATOMS: atom_id res chain seq x y z
N MET A 1 27.76 20.10 -5.66
CA MET A 1 27.48 18.64 -5.63
C MET A 1 25.98 18.45 -5.80
N PRO A 2 25.47 17.56 -6.68
CA PRO A 2 24.04 17.31 -6.73
C PRO A 2 23.59 16.80 -5.35
N SER A 3 22.57 17.44 -4.75
CA SER A 3 21.99 16.96 -3.49
C SER A 3 21.55 15.51 -3.73
N ARG A 4 22.02 14.59 -2.88
CA ARG A 4 21.56 13.20 -2.95
C ARG A 4 20.14 13.17 -2.38
N THR A 5 19.14 13.21 -3.25
CA THR A 5 17.75 13.07 -2.84
C THR A 5 17.54 11.72 -2.14
N ILE A 6 17.04 11.74 -0.91
CA ILE A 6 16.84 10.53 -0.09
C ILE A 6 15.62 9.76 -0.63
N PRO A 7 15.74 8.46 -0.96
CA PRO A 7 14.60 7.65 -1.37
C PRO A 7 13.75 7.28 -0.15
N VAL A 8 12.44 7.57 -0.23
CA VAL A 8 11.48 7.29 0.84
C VAL A 8 10.39 6.35 0.34
N LYS A 9 10.19 5.22 1.02
CA LYS A 9 9.05 4.32 0.79
C LYS A 9 8.02 4.53 1.88
N ILE A 10 6.80 4.90 1.49
CA ILE A 10 5.67 4.94 2.41
C ILE A 10 4.95 3.60 2.32
N LEU A 11 4.72 2.99 3.49
CA LEU A 11 3.85 1.86 3.71
C LEU A 11 2.77 2.28 4.69
N GLY A 12 1.58 1.72 4.56
CA GLY A 12 0.49 2.01 5.48
C GLY A 12 -0.75 1.28 5.04
N GLU A 13 -1.67 1.02 5.96
CA GLU A 13 -2.89 0.29 5.61
C GLU A 13 -3.75 1.16 4.70
N ARG A 14 -4.77 0.57 4.08
CA ARG A 14 -5.76 1.36 3.33
C ARG A 14 -6.39 2.39 4.28
N ASN A 15 -6.82 3.54 3.80
CA ASN A 15 -7.57 4.51 4.61
C ASN A 15 -6.81 5.11 5.84
N THR A 16 -5.48 5.00 5.87
CA THR A 16 -4.61 5.58 6.93
C THR A 16 -4.13 7.00 6.65
N GLY A 17 -4.33 7.51 5.43
CA GLY A 17 -3.85 8.85 5.05
C GLY A 17 -2.48 8.87 4.35
N THR A 18 -2.01 7.74 3.80
CA THR A 18 -0.71 7.69 3.07
C THR A 18 -0.59 8.72 1.94
N HIS A 19 -1.69 9.10 1.30
CA HIS A 19 -1.70 10.14 0.27
C HIS A 19 -1.48 11.55 0.84
N TYR A 20 -1.99 11.83 2.04
CA TYR A 20 -1.76 13.09 2.73
C TYR A 20 -0.28 13.21 3.12
N LEU A 21 0.27 12.16 3.76
CA LEU A 21 1.68 12.11 4.13
C LEU A 21 2.61 12.26 2.91
N GLU A 22 2.32 11.56 1.81
CA GLU A 22 3.08 11.68 0.56
C GLU A 22 3.13 13.12 0.04
N LYS A 23 2.00 13.85 0.07
CA LYS A 23 1.96 15.26 -0.33
C LYS A 23 2.75 16.13 0.64
N LEU A 24 2.59 15.91 1.95
CA LEU A 24 3.29 16.67 2.98
C LEU A 24 4.81 16.55 2.83
N LEU A 25 5.34 15.34 2.62
CA LEU A 25 6.77 15.13 2.41
C LEU A 25 7.30 15.85 1.17
N ARG A 26 6.57 15.78 0.05
CA ARG A 26 6.97 16.45 -1.20
C ARG A 26 6.96 17.96 -1.13
N LEU A 27 6.10 18.53 -0.28
CA LEU A 27 6.02 19.98 -0.08
C LEU A 27 7.12 20.53 0.83
N ASN A 28 7.63 19.69 1.75
CA ASN A 28 8.49 20.17 2.84
C ASN A 28 9.94 19.64 2.76
N LEU A 29 10.21 18.57 2.01
CA LEU A 29 11.52 17.91 2.02
C LEU A 29 12.01 17.61 0.59
N ASP A 30 13.33 17.71 0.37
CA ASP A 30 14.01 17.24 -0.85
C ASP A 30 14.17 15.71 -0.82
N VAL A 31 13.04 15.00 -0.97
CA VAL A 31 12.97 13.53 -0.92
C VAL A 31 12.34 12.93 -2.17
N ARG A 32 12.80 11.73 -2.53
CA ARG A 32 12.26 10.94 -3.63
C ARG A 32 11.30 9.91 -3.07
N VAL A 33 10.02 10.26 -3.02
CA VAL A 33 8.98 9.30 -2.63
C VAL A 33 8.82 8.23 -3.71
N LEU A 34 9.07 6.98 -3.34
CA LEU A 34 8.95 5.85 -4.25
C LEU A 34 7.48 5.57 -4.58
N PRO A 35 7.13 5.24 -5.84
CA PRO A 35 5.76 4.95 -6.23
C PRO A 35 5.14 3.85 -5.37
N GLY A 36 4.04 4.19 -4.70
CA GLY A 36 3.26 3.25 -3.90
C GLY A 36 1.97 2.79 -4.55
N SER A 37 1.64 3.31 -5.73
CA SER A 37 0.42 2.98 -6.48
C SER A 37 0.74 2.81 -7.96
N ALA A 38 -0.07 2.01 -8.66
CA ALA A 38 0.12 1.81 -10.08
C ALA A 38 -0.20 3.12 -10.86
N PRO A 39 0.48 3.40 -11.98
CA PRO A 39 0.25 4.60 -12.77
C PRO A 39 -1.23 4.78 -13.16
N ARG A 40 -1.74 6.01 -13.11
CA ARG A 40 -3.13 6.32 -13.50
C ARG A 40 -3.47 5.83 -14.92
N ARG A 41 -2.53 5.93 -15.86
CA ARG A 41 -2.70 5.43 -17.23
C ARG A 41 -2.95 3.93 -17.26
N LEU A 42 -2.17 3.15 -16.49
CA LEU A 42 -2.35 1.69 -16.42
C LEU A 42 -3.74 1.33 -15.87
N ARG A 43 -4.15 1.99 -14.78
CA ARG A 43 -5.49 1.79 -14.18
C ARG A 43 -6.62 2.20 -15.11
N ARG A 44 -6.41 3.19 -15.98
CA ARG A 44 -7.41 3.65 -16.96
C ARG A 44 -7.59 2.67 -18.12
N HIS A 45 -6.52 2.04 -18.59
CA HIS A 45 -6.58 1.08 -19.71
C HIS A 45 -7.05 -0.31 -19.26
N PHE A 46 -6.78 -0.67 -18.00
CA PHE A 46 -7.17 -1.96 -17.42
C PHE A 46 -7.96 -1.75 -16.11
N PRO A 47 -9.17 -1.16 -16.17
CA PRO A 47 -9.98 -0.95 -14.99
C PRO A 47 -10.38 -2.29 -14.37
N GLY A 48 -10.21 -2.44 -13.05
CA GLY A 48 -10.61 -3.64 -12.33
C GLY A 48 -9.78 -4.91 -12.60
N ASN A 49 -8.74 -4.84 -13.45
CA ASN A 49 -7.90 -6.00 -13.73
C ASN A 49 -6.79 -6.12 -12.68
N GLU A 50 -7.12 -6.80 -11.56
CA GLU A 50 -6.20 -7.04 -10.46
C GLU A 50 -4.93 -7.79 -10.91
N ALA A 51 -5.03 -8.70 -11.88
CA ALA A 51 -3.90 -9.46 -12.40
C ALA A 51 -2.86 -8.57 -13.09
N VAL A 52 -3.30 -7.55 -13.85
CA VAL A 52 -2.40 -6.58 -14.49
C VAL A 52 -1.68 -5.73 -13.45
N LEU A 53 -2.38 -5.31 -12.39
CA LEU A 53 -1.77 -4.55 -11.30
C LEU A 53 -0.77 -5.40 -10.51
N ASP A 54 -1.09 -6.66 -10.26
CA ASP A 54 -0.22 -7.61 -9.58
C ASP A 54 1.03 -7.91 -10.41
N LEU A 55 0.88 -8.08 -11.74
CA LEU A 55 2.01 -8.23 -12.65
C LEU A 55 2.89 -6.98 -12.65
N TYR A 56 2.30 -5.79 -12.72
CA TYR A 56 3.04 -4.53 -12.64
C TYR A 56 3.89 -4.46 -11.36
N PHE A 57 3.31 -4.73 -10.19
CA PHE A 57 4.06 -4.69 -8.93
C PHE A 57 5.11 -5.79 -8.81
N ARG A 58 4.88 -6.96 -9.41
CA ARG A 58 5.87 -8.03 -9.50
C ARG A 58 7.09 -7.59 -10.31
N LEU A 59 6.88 -7.03 -11.50
CA LEU A 59 7.96 -6.61 -12.40
C LEU A 59 8.72 -5.38 -11.88
N THR A 60 8.05 -4.51 -11.13
CA THR A 60 8.63 -3.24 -10.65
C THR A 60 9.16 -3.29 -9.22
N ALA A 61 9.03 -4.42 -8.53
CA ALA A 61 9.40 -4.58 -7.12
C ALA A 61 10.83 -4.12 -6.79
N PHE A 62 11.80 -4.39 -7.67
CA PHE A 62 13.20 -3.95 -7.52
C PHE A 62 13.36 -2.42 -7.44
N ALA A 63 12.44 -1.67 -8.06
CA ALA A 63 12.50 -0.21 -8.17
C ALA A 63 11.49 0.52 -7.29
N ASN A 64 10.33 -0.05 -6.97
CA ASN A 64 9.30 0.62 -6.16
C ASN A 64 9.00 -0.09 -4.84
N LEU A 65 9.61 -1.25 -4.57
CA LEU A 65 9.40 -2.08 -3.38
C LEU A 65 7.97 -2.64 -3.23
N GLY A 66 7.16 -2.59 -4.29
CA GLY A 66 5.81 -3.12 -4.32
C GLY A 66 4.73 -2.10 -3.94
N TRP A 67 3.54 -2.61 -3.64
CA TRP A 67 2.39 -1.77 -3.32
C TRP A 67 2.50 -1.17 -1.91
N LYS A 68 2.02 0.07 -1.70
CA LYS A 68 2.15 0.74 -0.40
C LYS A 68 1.22 0.21 0.70
N HIS A 69 0.18 -0.52 0.31
CA HIS A 69 -0.77 -1.16 1.23
C HIS A 69 -0.50 -2.66 1.39
N ALA A 70 0.66 -3.11 0.93
CA ALA A 70 1.12 -4.47 1.15
C ALA A 70 1.91 -4.58 2.43
N LEU A 71 2.06 -5.82 2.91
CA LEU A 71 3.08 -6.16 3.88
C LEU A 71 4.47 -5.67 3.42
N ALA A 72 5.26 -5.26 4.40
CA ALA A 72 6.59 -4.76 4.18
C ALA A 72 7.43 -5.73 3.32
N PRO A 73 8.29 -5.22 2.42
CA PRO A 73 9.15 -6.10 1.62
C PRO A 73 10.05 -6.93 2.53
N ALA A 74 10.19 -8.21 2.21
CA ALA A 74 11.12 -9.09 2.91
C ALA A 74 12.55 -8.50 2.90
N PRO A 75 13.37 -8.77 3.93
CA PRO A 75 14.74 -8.24 4.02
C PRO A 75 15.57 -8.44 2.75
N ASP A 76 15.43 -9.59 2.09
CA ASP A 76 16.15 -9.87 0.84
C ASP A 76 15.69 -9.01 -0.34
N ALA A 77 14.41 -8.62 -0.37
CA ALA A 77 13.90 -7.70 -1.39
C ALA A 77 14.44 -6.28 -1.16
N LEU A 78 14.59 -5.87 0.10
CA LEU A 78 15.21 -4.58 0.44
C LEU A 78 16.69 -4.56 0.04
N ARG A 79 17.45 -5.62 0.38
CA ARG A 79 18.87 -5.78 0.01
C ARG A 79 19.08 -5.77 -1.50
N ARG A 80 18.18 -6.44 -2.24
CA ARG A 80 18.21 -6.49 -3.70
C ARG A 80 17.74 -5.19 -4.35
N SER A 81 17.07 -4.28 -3.64
CA SER A 81 16.53 -3.08 -4.25
C SER A 81 17.62 -2.15 -4.81
N ARG A 82 17.31 -1.39 -5.87
CA ARG A 82 18.21 -0.33 -6.38
C ARG A 82 18.47 0.81 -5.37
N TRP A 83 17.80 0.79 -4.22
CA TRP A 83 17.87 1.82 -3.18
C TRP A 83 18.67 1.38 -1.95
N ALA A 84 19.07 0.10 -1.86
CA ALA A 84 19.75 -0.47 -0.69
C ALA A 84 20.99 0.35 -0.25
N ARG A 85 21.75 0.89 -1.21
CA ARG A 85 22.98 1.67 -0.95
C ARG A 85 22.76 3.19 -0.96
N ARG A 86 21.50 3.65 -0.97
CA ARG A 86 21.15 5.08 -1.12
C ARG A 86 20.48 5.67 0.13
N GLY A 87 20.58 5.01 1.28
CA GLY A 87 19.94 5.46 2.52
C GLY A 87 18.42 5.44 2.44
N LEU A 88 17.85 4.32 1.99
CA LEU A 88 16.40 4.13 1.90
C LEU A 88 15.74 4.31 3.28
N VAL A 89 14.77 5.22 3.36
CA VAL A 89 13.91 5.39 4.53
C VAL A 89 12.56 4.71 4.26
N ILE A 90 12.13 3.84 5.17
CA ILE A 90 10.79 3.25 5.15
C ILE A 90 9.96 3.94 6.22
N LEU A 91 8.87 4.58 5.81
CA LEU A 91 7.90 5.20 6.70
C LEU A 91 6.65 4.34 6.74
N THR A 92 6.32 3.81 7.91
CA THR A 92 5.06 3.09 8.15
C THR A 92 4.04 4.05 8.75
N LEU A 93 2.81 4.02 8.23
CA LEU A 93 1.71 4.83 8.73
C LEU A 93 0.61 3.91 9.23
N SER A 94 0.43 3.95 10.55
CA SER A 94 -0.63 3.23 11.25
C SER A 94 -1.67 4.21 11.77
N LYS A 95 -2.91 3.77 11.86
CA LYS A 95 -4.04 4.55 12.41
C LYS A 95 -4.60 3.80 13.60
N ASN A 96 -5.19 4.51 14.56
CA ASN A 96 -5.96 3.87 15.63
C ASN A 96 -6.95 2.84 15.03
N PRO A 97 -6.97 1.58 15.51
CA PRO A 97 -7.70 0.51 14.83
C PRO A 97 -9.21 0.77 14.69
N TYR A 98 -9.83 1.34 15.71
CA TYR A 98 -11.25 1.70 15.66
C TYR A 98 -11.52 2.76 14.60
N ALA A 99 -10.74 3.85 14.62
CA ALA A 99 -10.87 4.92 13.61
C ALA A 99 -10.54 4.43 12.19
N TRP A 100 -9.64 3.46 12.07
CA TRP A 100 -9.31 2.80 10.82
C TRP A 100 -10.47 1.97 10.30
N LEU A 101 -11.05 1.09 11.13
CA LEU A 101 -12.21 0.26 10.78
C LEU A 101 -13.40 1.10 10.35
N LEU A 102 -13.70 2.19 11.06
CA LEU A 102 -14.74 3.13 10.65
C LEU A 102 -14.45 3.76 9.28
N SER A 103 -13.20 4.07 9.01
CA SER A 103 -12.79 4.64 7.71
C SER A 103 -12.85 3.61 6.59
N LEU A 104 -12.50 2.36 6.88
CA LEU A 104 -12.59 1.24 5.95
C LEU A 104 -14.06 0.91 5.65
N TYR A 105 -14.91 0.83 6.67
CA TYR A 105 -16.35 0.60 6.51
C TYR A 105 -17.02 1.68 5.64
N ARG A 106 -16.65 2.95 5.79
CA ARG A 106 -17.14 4.05 4.94
C ARG A 106 -16.66 3.97 3.49
N HIS A 107 -15.47 3.42 3.26
CA HIS A 107 -14.87 3.28 1.93
C HIS A 107 -14.20 1.91 1.76
N PRO A 108 -15.00 0.83 1.60
CA PRO A 108 -14.52 -0.54 1.67
C PRO A 108 -13.97 -0.97 0.30
N TYR A 109 -12.67 -0.73 0.10
CA TYR A 109 -11.99 -1.06 -1.15
C TYR A 109 -12.02 -2.56 -1.45
N HIS A 110 -12.41 -2.95 -2.67
CA HIS A 110 -12.61 -4.34 -3.13
C HIS A 110 -13.66 -5.15 -2.36
N TYR A 111 -14.45 -4.50 -1.50
CA TYR A 111 -15.67 -5.12 -1.01
C TYR A 111 -16.65 -5.28 -2.17
N SER A 112 -17.21 -6.47 -2.30
CA SER A 112 -18.16 -6.81 -3.36
C SER A 112 -19.50 -7.14 -2.73
N GLY A 113 -20.54 -6.42 -3.13
CA GLY A 113 -21.91 -6.63 -2.62
C GLY A 113 -22.42 -5.47 -1.76
N PRO A 114 -23.65 -5.61 -1.22
CA PRO A 114 -24.24 -4.61 -0.33
C PRO A 114 -23.49 -4.55 1.00
N LEU A 115 -23.22 -3.34 1.48
CA LEU A 115 -22.52 -3.13 2.75
C LEU A 115 -23.45 -3.55 3.91
N PRO A 116 -23.06 -4.53 4.74
CA PRO A 116 -23.86 -4.98 5.88
C PRO A 116 -23.72 -3.98 7.03
N SER A 117 -24.35 -4.24 8.18
CA SER A 117 -24.11 -3.45 9.39
C SER A 117 -22.63 -3.49 9.79
N PHE A 118 -22.16 -2.48 10.55
CA PHE A 118 -20.77 -2.42 10.99
C PHE A 118 -20.35 -3.68 11.76
N GLU A 119 -21.20 -4.18 12.65
CA GLU A 119 -20.94 -5.42 13.40
C GLU A 119 -20.76 -6.63 12.45
N ARG A 120 -21.67 -6.80 11.49
CA ARG A 120 -21.58 -7.89 10.50
C ARG A 120 -20.38 -7.73 9.58
N PHE A 121 -20.02 -6.50 9.24
CA PHE A 121 -18.81 -6.19 8.47
C PHE A 121 -17.55 -6.67 9.19
N LEU A 122 -17.45 -6.45 10.51
CA LEU A 122 -16.30 -6.92 11.31
C LEU A 122 -16.17 -8.44 11.38
N GLN A 123 -17.26 -9.17 11.14
CA GLN A 123 -17.29 -10.64 11.16
C GLN A 123 -17.25 -11.25 9.76
N SER A 124 -17.12 -10.42 8.72
CA SER A 124 -17.17 -10.87 7.34
C SER A 124 -15.77 -11.19 6.81
N PRO A 125 -15.58 -12.29 6.08
CA PRO A 125 -14.30 -12.61 5.47
C PRO A 125 -13.89 -11.53 4.47
N TRP A 126 -12.59 -11.23 4.45
CA TRP A 126 -12.03 -10.18 3.60
C TRP A 126 -11.17 -10.78 2.50
N ARG A 127 -11.57 -10.54 1.24
CA ARG A 127 -10.78 -10.95 0.08
C ARG A 127 -9.63 -9.97 -0.13
N THR A 128 -8.41 -10.49 -0.12
CA THR A 128 -7.21 -9.70 -0.40
C THR A 128 -6.88 -9.77 -1.89
N VAL A 129 -5.84 -9.04 -2.27
CA VAL A 129 -5.26 -9.07 -3.62
C VAL A 129 -3.81 -9.50 -3.50
N ARG A 130 -3.28 -10.26 -4.47
CA ARG A 130 -1.96 -10.91 -4.34
C ARG A 130 -0.83 -9.94 -4.01
N ARG A 131 -0.88 -8.71 -4.52
CA ARG A 131 0.11 -7.67 -4.22
C ARG A 131 0.15 -7.24 -2.75
N GLU A 132 -0.84 -7.58 -1.92
CA GLU A 132 -0.82 -7.35 -0.47
C GLU A 132 0.19 -8.24 0.25
N ARG A 133 0.62 -9.34 -0.38
CA ARG A 133 1.57 -10.34 0.16
C ARG A 133 1.09 -11.04 1.43
N CYS A 134 -0.22 -11.17 1.61
CA CYS A 134 -0.82 -12.00 2.65
C CYS A 134 -1.80 -13.02 2.06
N SER A 135 -2.45 -13.79 2.95
CA SER A 135 -3.45 -14.80 2.59
C SER A 135 -4.53 -14.24 1.67
N ASP A 136 -4.97 -15.02 0.68
CA ASP A 136 -5.98 -14.60 -0.31
C ASP A 136 -7.34 -14.23 0.33
N VAL A 137 -7.64 -14.82 1.50
CA VAL A 137 -8.82 -14.53 2.31
C VAL A 137 -8.42 -14.44 3.78
N LEU A 138 -8.85 -13.35 4.43
CA LEU A 138 -8.76 -13.16 5.87
C LEU A 138 -10.11 -13.46 6.53
N PRO A 139 -10.13 -13.90 7.80
CA PRO A 139 -11.37 -14.22 8.51
C PRO A 139 -12.28 -13.00 8.73
N ASP A 140 -11.68 -11.81 8.80
CA ASP A 140 -12.32 -10.54 9.10
C ASP A 140 -11.60 -9.41 8.31
N PRO A 141 -12.13 -8.17 8.29
CA PRO A 141 -11.50 -7.05 7.60
C PRO A 141 -10.23 -6.53 8.29
N TRP A 142 -9.70 -7.21 9.32
CA TRP A 142 -8.47 -6.80 9.97
C TRP A 142 -7.29 -6.86 8.99
N PRO A 143 -6.34 -5.91 9.05
CA PRO A 143 -5.23 -5.88 8.12
C PRO A 143 -4.23 -7.01 8.42
N CYS A 144 -3.49 -7.43 7.40
CA CYS A 144 -2.47 -8.47 7.49
C CYS A 144 -1.24 -8.11 8.36
N GLY A 145 -1.24 -6.96 9.03
CA GLY A 145 -0.07 -6.34 9.67
C GLY A 145 0.80 -5.54 8.69
N ILE A 146 1.61 -4.61 9.20
CA ILE A 146 2.63 -3.85 8.46
C ILE A 146 3.96 -3.92 9.19
#